data_AF-A0A530B2D5-F1
#
_entry.id   AF-A0A530B2D5-F1
#
_cell.length_a   1.000
_cell.length_b   1.000
_cell.length_c   1.000
_cell.angle_alpha   90.00
_cell.angle_beta   90.00
_cell.angle_gamma   90.00
#
_symmetry.space_group_name_H-M   'P 1'
#
loop_
_entity.id
_entity.type
_entity.pdbx_description
1 polymer ?
#
loop_
_entity_poly.entity_id
_entity_poly.type
_entity_poly.pdbx_seq_one_letter_code
_entity_poly.pdbx_strand_id
1 'polypeptide(L)'
;FNQAGPRPTLATAPIELAGDWGRMLEGAAVQVVERMRQACFDGVLLLSDRQPTRLRVEEHTTGPPAIWLHPDGSGMAWTIVDIGERDWSKLAYQFGHELGHVFANSWQADAKPAPPCQWLEEAMVEAFSLRGLRRLAKSWKQDPPFAGDNGFGDAIAEYRRNIIKSYEALADSQGLGDPAAWFAGHRNEIEVPRLNPFAQAMSLTILAEYERVPQSVEAVGALNRWPGRSGIPVAQYLHRWKGSCAELHVSPYLPLRLGELLRISPSAR
;
A
#
# COMPACT_ATOMS: atom_id res chain seq x y z
N PHE A 1 -24.41 -19.42 23.96
CA PHE A 1 -23.58 -18.36 23.40
C PHE A 1 -22.60 -18.99 22.43
N ASN A 2 -22.81 -18.83 21.13
CA ASN A 2 -21.88 -19.34 20.13
C ASN A 2 -20.63 -18.46 20.21
N GLN A 3 -19.51 -19.00 20.70
CA GLN A 3 -18.23 -18.31 20.63
C GLN A 3 -17.80 -18.31 19.17
N ALA A 4 -18.19 -17.29 18.41
CA ALA A 4 -17.55 -17.01 17.14
C ALA A 4 -16.06 -16.76 17.44
N GLY A 5 -15.17 -17.56 16.84
CA GLY A 5 -13.74 -17.35 16.94
C GLY A 5 -13.35 -15.93 16.50
N PRO A 6 -12.13 -15.48 16.83
CA PRO A 6 -11.66 -14.16 16.42
C PRO A 6 -11.83 -13.98 14.91
N ARG A 7 -12.44 -12.86 14.49
CA ARG A 7 -12.59 -12.55 13.06
C ARG A 7 -11.20 -12.48 12.41
N PRO A 8 -11.03 -13.00 11.18
CA PRO A 8 -9.77 -12.88 10.46
C PRO A 8 -9.37 -11.41 10.34
N THR A 9 -8.09 -11.13 10.54
CA THR A 9 -7.49 -9.84 10.19
C THR A 9 -6.88 -9.94 8.79
N LEU A 10 -6.47 -8.84 8.20
CA LEU A 10 -5.78 -8.83 6.91
C LEU A 10 -4.49 -9.69 6.94
N ALA A 11 -3.84 -9.81 8.10
CA ALA A 11 -2.69 -10.69 8.31
C ALA A 11 -3.03 -12.19 8.37
N THR A 12 -4.29 -12.57 8.56
CA THR A 12 -4.71 -13.98 8.71
C THR A 12 -5.86 -14.38 7.78
N ALA A 13 -6.45 -13.45 7.04
CA ALA A 13 -7.49 -13.71 6.05
C ALA A 13 -6.93 -14.72 5.03
N PRO A 14 -7.67 -15.79 4.68
CA PRO A 14 -7.20 -16.78 3.74
C PRO A 14 -7.00 -16.13 2.36
N ILE A 15 -5.96 -16.57 1.68
CA ILE A 15 -5.60 -16.12 0.34
C ILE A 15 -5.97 -17.23 -0.65
N GLU A 16 -6.74 -16.86 -1.67
CA GLU A 16 -6.98 -17.71 -2.84
C GLU A 16 -6.27 -17.13 -4.06
N LEU A 17 -5.67 -18.01 -4.87
CA LEU A 17 -5.07 -17.63 -6.13
C LEU A 17 -6.06 -17.89 -7.29
N ALA A 18 -6.07 -17.01 -8.28
CA ALA A 18 -6.82 -17.14 -9.53
C ALA A 18 -5.95 -16.74 -10.73
N GLY A 19 -6.35 -17.06 -11.95
CA GLY A 19 -5.56 -16.76 -13.16
C GLY A 19 -4.55 -17.86 -13.55
N ASP A 20 -3.69 -17.58 -14.52
CA ASP A 20 -2.70 -18.53 -15.05
C ASP A 20 -1.31 -18.26 -14.47
N TRP A 21 -0.97 -19.00 -13.41
CA TRP A 21 0.34 -18.91 -12.77
C TRP A 21 1.44 -19.66 -13.55
N GLY A 22 1.19 -20.07 -14.80
CA GLY A 22 2.18 -20.65 -15.70
C GLY A 22 2.85 -21.93 -15.17
N ARG A 23 4.11 -22.16 -15.55
CA ARG A 23 4.92 -23.32 -15.11
C ARG A 23 5.69 -23.05 -13.81
N MET A 24 5.05 -22.32 -12.89
CA MET A 24 5.59 -22.09 -11.56
C MET A 24 5.59 -23.39 -10.75
N LEU A 25 6.51 -23.48 -9.78
CA LEU A 25 6.46 -24.56 -8.81
C LEU A 25 5.13 -24.49 -8.04
N GLU A 26 4.52 -25.65 -7.80
CA GLU A 26 3.25 -25.73 -7.08
C GLU A 26 3.36 -25.03 -5.71
N GLY A 27 2.43 -24.13 -5.44
CA GLY A 27 2.40 -23.37 -4.19
C GLY A 27 3.47 -22.26 -4.06
N ALA A 28 4.36 -22.04 -5.04
CA ALA A 28 5.39 -21.01 -4.93
C ALA A 28 4.80 -19.59 -4.89
N ALA A 29 3.81 -19.31 -5.75
CA ALA A 29 3.16 -18.01 -5.79
C ALA A 29 2.49 -17.65 -4.45
N VAL A 30 1.74 -18.59 -3.85
CA VAL A 30 1.08 -18.34 -2.56
C VAL A 30 2.11 -18.15 -1.45
N GLN A 31 3.25 -18.86 -1.48
CA GLN A 31 4.34 -18.64 -0.54
C GLN A 31 4.94 -17.23 -0.67
N VAL A 32 5.18 -16.73 -1.89
CA VAL A 32 5.69 -15.37 -2.11
C VAL A 32 4.71 -14.33 -1.58
N VAL A 33 3.42 -14.47 -1.92
CA VAL A 33 2.34 -13.58 -1.48
C VAL A 33 2.21 -13.58 0.04
N GLU A 34 2.24 -14.76 0.67
CA GLU A 34 2.19 -14.90 2.13
C GLU A 34 3.40 -14.27 2.82
N ARG A 35 4.61 -14.50 2.30
CA ARG A 35 5.83 -13.90 2.84
C ARG A 35 5.82 -12.37 2.70
N MET A 36 5.32 -11.85 1.58
CA MET A 36 5.16 -10.41 1.42
C MET A 36 4.11 -9.84 2.38
N ARG A 37 2.97 -10.50 2.56
CA ARG A 37 1.95 -10.12 3.55
C ARG A 37 2.53 -10.03 4.95
N GLN A 38 3.28 -11.07 5.36
CA GLN A 38 3.97 -11.10 6.65
C GLN A 38 4.98 -9.95 6.77
N ALA A 39 5.79 -9.72 5.74
CA ALA A 39 6.79 -8.65 5.73
C ALA A 39 6.16 -7.24 5.81
N CYS A 40 5.01 -7.04 5.15
CA CYS A 40 4.25 -5.80 5.20
C CYS A 40 3.71 -5.51 6.61
N PHE A 41 3.12 -6.51 7.27
CA PHE A 41 2.46 -6.35 8.56
C PHE A 41 3.33 -6.68 9.78
N ASP A 42 4.59 -7.03 9.60
CA ASP A 42 5.53 -7.23 10.71
C ASP A 42 5.60 -5.97 11.61
N GLY A 43 5.20 -6.16 12.86
CA GLY A 43 5.11 -5.12 13.88
C GLY A 43 4.01 -4.05 13.65
N VAL A 44 2.98 -4.34 12.86
CA VAL A 44 1.87 -3.41 12.56
C VAL A 44 0.56 -3.91 13.19
N LEU A 45 -0.12 -3.06 13.97
CA LEU A 45 -1.47 -3.36 14.45
C LEU A 45 -2.52 -3.14 13.36
N LEU A 46 -3.34 -4.17 13.12
CA LEU A 46 -4.41 -4.15 12.12
C LEU A 46 -5.77 -3.81 12.76
N LEU A 47 -6.00 -2.52 12.96
CA LEU A 47 -7.12 -2.01 13.77
C LEU A 47 -8.34 -1.56 12.95
N SER A 48 -8.30 -1.61 11.62
CA SER A 48 -9.45 -1.23 10.80
C SER A 48 -10.65 -2.15 11.05
N ASP A 49 -11.83 -1.55 11.14
CA ASP A 49 -13.13 -2.21 11.24
C ASP A 49 -13.70 -2.62 9.87
N ARG A 50 -12.98 -2.34 8.76
CA ARG A 50 -13.39 -2.63 7.37
C ARG A 50 -12.44 -3.60 6.66
N GLN A 51 -11.83 -4.52 7.41
CA GLN A 51 -10.95 -5.53 6.84
C GLN A 51 -11.75 -6.58 6.06
N PRO A 52 -11.26 -7.05 4.91
CA PRO A 52 -11.88 -8.15 4.20
C PRO A 52 -11.72 -9.45 5.01
N THR A 53 -12.66 -10.37 4.85
CA THR A 53 -12.63 -11.71 5.44
C THR A 53 -11.75 -12.68 4.65
N ARG A 54 -11.46 -12.38 3.37
CA ARG A 54 -10.64 -13.20 2.44
C ARG A 54 -9.93 -12.32 1.42
N LEU A 55 -8.84 -12.81 0.84
CA LEU A 55 -8.12 -12.15 -0.25
C LEU A 55 -8.10 -13.07 -1.47
N ARG A 56 -8.38 -12.51 -2.65
CA ARG A 56 -8.07 -13.14 -3.93
C ARG A 56 -6.90 -12.41 -4.56
N VAL A 57 -5.91 -13.16 -5.04
CA VAL A 57 -4.84 -12.64 -5.89
C VAL A 57 -4.97 -13.32 -7.24
N GLU A 58 -5.23 -12.54 -8.28
CA GLU A 58 -5.41 -13.04 -9.63
C GLU A 58 -4.26 -12.60 -10.53
N GLU A 59 -3.66 -13.54 -11.24
CA GLU A 59 -2.68 -13.26 -12.29
C GLU A 59 -3.39 -12.84 -13.57
N HIS A 60 -2.94 -11.73 -14.16
CA HIS A 60 -3.29 -11.27 -15.50
C HIS A 60 -2.02 -11.10 -16.32
N THR A 61 -2.05 -11.51 -17.58
CA THR A 61 -0.89 -11.39 -18.49
C THR A 61 -0.71 -10.00 -19.12
N THR A 62 -1.66 -9.08 -18.88
CA THR A 62 -1.61 -7.70 -19.36
C THR A 62 -2.32 -6.75 -18.41
N GLY A 63 -1.70 -5.59 -18.19
CA GLY A 63 -2.34 -4.44 -17.55
C GLY A 63 -1.60 -4.00 -16.29
N PRO A 64 -1.96 -2.84 -15.70
CA PRO A 64 -1.41 -2.50 -14.40
C PRO A 64 -2.00 -3.42 -13.32
N PRO A 65 -1.27 -3.65 -12.21
CA PRO A 65 -1.89 -4.22 -11.02
C PRO A 65 -3.04 -3.31 -10.56
N ALA A 66 -4.05 -3.91 -9.94
CA ALA A 66 -5.25 -3.17 -9.51
C ALA A 66 -6.05 -3.92 -8.45
N ILE A 67 -6.89 -3.18 -7.71
CA ILE A 67 -8.01 -3.76 -6.97
C ILE A 67 -9.26 -3.81 -7.84
N TRP A 68 -9.85 -5.00 -7.97
CA TRP A 68 -11.16 -5.14 -8.63
C TRP A 68 -12.30 -4.81 -7.65
N LEU A 69 -12.94 -3.67 -7.87
CA LEU A 69 -14.06 -3.17 -7.07
C LEU A 69 -15.37 -3.84 -7.52
N HIS A 70 -15.58 -5.05 -7.02
CA HIS A 70 -16.68 -5.91 -7.42
C HIS A 70 -17.96 -5.60 -6.65
N PRO A 71 -19.13 -5.59 -7.34
CA PRO A 71 -20.39 -5.13 -6.77
C PRO A 71 -21.14 -6.20 -5.96
N ASP A 72 -20.61 -7.41 -5.86
CA ASP A 72 -21.33 -8.57 -5.30
C ASP A 72 -21.50 -8.54 -3.77
N GLY A 73 -20.95 -7.51 -3.10
CA GLY A 73 -21.02 -7.36 -1.65
C GLY A 73 -20.24 -8.43 -0.90
N SER A 74 -19.31 -9.13 -1.56
CA SER A 74 -18.52 -10.14 -0.91
C SER A 74 -17.58 -9.49 0.13
N GLY A 75 -17.30 -10.23 1.20
CA GLY A 75 -16.28 -9.85 2.18
C GLY A 75 -14.86 -10.13 1.68
N MET A 76 -14.61 -10.17 0.37
CA MET A 76 -13.29 -10.46 -0.21
C MET A 76 -12.70 -9.18 -0.80
N ALA A 77 -11.39 -8.98 -0.67
CA ALA A 77 -10.66 -8.04 -1.51
C ALA A 77 -10.00 -8.82 -2.66
N TRP A 78 -10.16 -8.32 -3.89
CA TRP A 78 -9.63 -8.96 -5.09
C TRP A 78 -8.54 -8.09 -5.70
N THR A 79 -7.32 -8.59 -5.63
CA THR A 79 -6.12 -7.98 -6.17
C THR A 79 -5.76 -8.65 -7.49
N ILE A 80 -5.45 -7.85 -8.50
CA ILE A 80 -4.94 -8.28 -9.80
C ILE A 80 -3.46 -7.91 -9.86
N VAL A 81 -2.63 -8.85 -10.30
CA VAL A 81 -1.19 -8.66 -10.54
C VAL A 81 -0.85 -9.03 -11.98
N ASP A 82 0.11 -8.33 -12.56
CA ASP A 82 0.71 -8.64 -13.87
C ASP A 82 2.14 -9.09 -13.62
N ILE A 83 2.39 -10.40 -13.72
CA ILE A 83 3.71 -10.98 -13.46
C ILE A 83 4.12 -11.93 -14.57
N GLY A 84 5.41 -11.89 -14.93
CA GLY A 84 5.99 -12.93 -15.76
C GLY A 84 6.23 -14.22 -14.96
N GLU A 85 6.51 -15.31 -15.67
CA GLU A 85 6.87 -16.58 -15.03
C GLU A 85 8.06 -16.38 -14.08
N ARG A 86 7.87 -16.72 -12.79
CA ARG A 86 8.86 -16.65 -11.71
C ARG A 86 9.42 -15.25 -11.40
N ASP A 87 8.74 -14.18 -11.79
CA ASP A 87 9.14 -12.82 -11.40
C ASP A 87 8.69 -12.49 -9.96
N TRP A 88 9.32 -13.14 -8.97
CA TRP A 88 8.91 -13.06 -7.56
C TRP A 88 9.10 -11.68 -6.96
N SER A 89 10.10 -10.92 -7.43
CA SER A 89 10.29 -9.54 -7.00
C SER A 89 9.15 -8.65 -7.46
N LYS A 90 8.71 -8.77 -8.72
CA LYS A 90 7.55 -8.06 -9.26
C LYS A 90 6.26 -8.50 -8.56
N LEU A 91 6.07 -9.80 -8.34
CA LEU A 91 4.91 -10.33 -7.60
C LEU A 91 4.83 -9.74 -6.19
N ALA A 92 5.92 -9.82 -5.42
CA ALA A 92 5.96 -9.26 -4.08
C ALA A 92 5.68 -7.74 -4.09
N TYR A 93 6.30 -7.01 -5.01
CA TYR A 93 6.10 -5.56 -5.14
C TYR A 93 4.65 -5.19 -5.46
N GLN A 94 4.07 -5.79 -6.51
CA GLN A 94 2.70 -5.48 -6.94
C GLN A 94 1.68 -5.90 -5.90
N PHE A 95 1.78 -7.14 -5.39
CA PHE A 95 0.89 -7.57 -4.32
C PHE A 95 1.03 -6.70 -3.07
N GLY A 96 2.25 -6.29 -2.70
CA GLY A 96 2.48 -5.38 -1.57
C GLY A 96 1.81 -4.01 -1.75
N HIS A 97 1.82 -3.48 -2.97
CA HIS A 97 1.19 -2.21 -3.33
C HIS A 97 -0.34 -2.32 -3.19
N GLU A 98 -0.93 -3.34 -3.81
CA GLU A 98 -2.38 -3.57 -3.78
C GLU A 98 -2.87 -3.96 -2.38
N LEU A 99 -2.09 -4.75 -1.63
CA LEU A 99 -2.36 -5.02 -0.21
C LEU A 99 -2.38 -3.72 0.61
N GLY A 100 -1.55 -2.73 0.24
CA GLY A 100 -1.59 -1.38 0.80
C GLY A 100 -2.93 -0.68 0.57
N HIS A 101 -3.50 -0.78 -0.64
CA HIS A 101 -4.86 -0.26 -0.91
C HIS A 101 -5.91 -0.97 -0.08
N VAL A 102 -5.83 -2.31 0.04
CA VAL A 102 -6.75 -3.06 0.90
C VAL A 102 -6.64 -2.60 2.36
N PHE A 103 -5.42 -2.40 2.86
CA PHE A 103 -5.16 -1.88 4.19
C PHE A 103 -5.70 -0.46 4.37
N ALA A 104 -5.61 0.38 3.33
CA ALA A 104 -6.20 1.71 3.24
C ALA A 104 -7.74 1.71 3.01
N ASN A 105 -8.40 0.57 3.20
CA ASN A 105 -9.85 0.38 3.03
C ASN A 105 -10.36 0.60 1.59
N SER A 106 -9.50 0.45 0.59
CA SER A 106 -9.76 0.68 -0.84
C SER A 106 -10.01 -0.59 -1.63
N TRP A 107 -11.06 -1.33 -1.25
CA TRP A 107 -11.35 -2.64 -1.87
C TRP A 107 -12.82 -2.96 -2.12
N GLN A 108 -13.76 -2.18 -1.57
CA GLN A 108 -15.20 -2.39 -1.77
C GLN A 108 -15.72 -1.71 -3.05
N ALA A 109 -16.91 -2.06 -3.51
CA ALA A 109 -17.52 -1.50 -4.73
C ALA A 109 -17.56 0.04 -4.77
N ASP A 110 -17.73 0.69 -3.61
CA ASP A 110 -17.78 2.14 -3.46
C ASP A 110 -16.38 2.78 -3.26
N ALA A 111 -15.31 1.99 -3.36
CA ALA A 111 -13.95 2.42 -3.08
C ALA A 111 -13.23 3.10 -4.23
N LYS A 112 -13.97 3.49 -5.28
CA LYS A 112 -13.38 4.07 -6.48
C LYS A 112 -12.55 5.32 -6.12
N PRO A 113 -11.27 5.37 -6.49
CA PRO A 113 -10.44 6.54 -6.23
C PRO A 113 -10.94 7.73 -7.06
N ALA A 114 -10.79 8.93 -6.50
CA ALA A 114 -11.17 10.18 -7.16
C ALA A 114 -10.18 11.31 -6.83
N PRO A 115 -9.98 12.28 -7.73
CA PRO A 115 -9.27 13.50 -7.42
C PRO A 115 -10.05 14.34 -6.39
N PRO A 116 -9.38 15.16 -5.56
CA PRO A 116 -8.00 15.58 -5.73
C PRO A 116 -6.96 14.77 -4.92
N CYS A 117 -7.36 13.87 -4.01
CA CYS A 117 -6.42 13.24 -3.08
C CYS A 117 -6.02 11.81 -3.45
N GLN A 118 -6.37 11.31 -4.64
CA GLN A 118 -5.95 9.97 -5.07
C GLN A 118 -4.43 9.77 -4.92
N TRP A 119 -3.63 10.75 -5.38
CA TRP A 119 -2.16 10.69 -5.35
C TRP A 119 -1.56 10.47 -3.94
N LEU A 120 -2.23 10.93 -2.88
CA LEU A 120 -1.76 10.73 -1.51
C LEU A 120 -1.86 9.26 -1.11
N GLU A 121 -2.96 8.61 -1.45
CA GLU A 121 -3.12 7.17 -1.24
C GLU A 121 -2.07 6.39 -2.02
N GLU A 122 -1.92 6.66 -3.31
CA GLU A 122 -0.88 6.05 -4.16
C GLU A 122 0.51 6.18 -3.52
N ALA A 123 0.89 7.37 -3.06
CA ALA A 123 2.18 7.60 -2.41
C ALA A 123 2.35 6.82 -1.10
N MET A 124 1.28 6.68 -0.30
CA MET A 124 1.29 5.93 0.95
C MET A 124 1.40 4.42 0.75
N VAL A 125 0.68 3.87 -0.21
CA VAL A 125 0.69 2.43 -0.51
C VAL A 125 1.97 2.01 -1.23
N GLU A 126 2.52 2.90 -2.06
CA GLU A 126 3.81 2.72 -2.70
C GLU A 126 4.94 2.66 -1.65
N ALA A 127 4.97 3.62 -0.73
CA ALA A 127 5.90 3.60 0.41
C ALA A 127 5.72 2.35 1.29
N PHE A 128 4.49 1.86 1.43
CA PHE A 128 4.18 0.65 2.20
C PHE A 128 4.75 -0.60 1.53
N SER A 129 4.61 -0.73 0.21
CA SER A 129 5.21 -1.83 -0.56
C SER A 129 6.74 -1.80 -0.49
N LEU A 130 7.36 -0.62 -0.69
CA LEU A 130 8.82 -0.46 -0.58
C LEU A 130 9.34 -0.78 0.83
N ARG A 131 8.58 -0.43 1.88
CA ARG A 131 8.86 -0.82 3.27
C ARG A 131 8.78 -2.35 3.44
N GLY A 132 7.77 -2.99 2.85
CA GLY A 132 7.58 -4.44 2.84
C GLY A 132 8.72 -5.17 2.15
N LEU A 133 9.13 -4.73 0.96
CA LEU A 133 10.23 -5.31 0.20
C LEU A 133 11.56 -5.32 0.97
N ARG A 134 11.85 -4.25 1.73
CA ARG A 134 13.05 -4.20 2.59
C ARG A 134 13.04 -5.32 3.64
N ARG A 135 11.88 -5.55 4.27
CA ARG A 135 11.69 -6.59 5.29
C ARG A 135 11.71 -7.98 4.67
N LEU A 136 11.05 -8.14 3.53
CA LEU A 136 11.02 -9.38 2.75
C LEU A 136 12.43 -9.79 2.34
N ALA A 137 13.22 -8.87 1.76
CA ALA A 137 14.61 -9.14 1.39
C ALA A 137 15.44 -9.67 2.57
N LYS A 138 15.31 -9.03 3.74
CA LYS A 138 16.00 -9.44 4.97
C LYS A 138 15.55 -10.82 5.44
N SER A 139 14.24 -11.06 5.53
CA SER A 139 13.71 -12.34 6.02
C SER A 139 13.98 -13.47 5.05
N TRP A 140 13.91 -13.23 3.74
CA TRP A 140 14.22 -14.22 2.70
C TRP A 140 15.69 -14.65 2.74
N LYS A 141 16.61 -13.71 3.00
CA LYS A 141 18.03 -14.03 3.14
C LYS A 141 18.32 -14.90 4.37
N GLN A 142 17.54 -14.71 5.44
CA GLN A 142 17.70 -15.44 6.70
C GLN A 142 17.01 -16.81 6.66
N ASP A 143 15.81 -16.86 6.12
CA ASP A 143 14.90 -18.00 6.10
C ASP A 143 14.09 -17.94 4.79
N PRO A 144 14.65 -18.43 3.67
CA PRO A 144 13.97 -18.40 2.39
C PRO A 144 12.81 -19.40 2.38
N PRO A 145 11.69 -19.10 1.69
CA PRO A 145 10.60 -20.06 1.50
C PRO A 145 11.02 -21.29 0.67
N PHE A 146 12.06 -21.16 -0.15
CA PHE A 146 12.62 -22.24 -0.95
C PHE A 146 14.02 -22.61 -0.47
N ALA A 147 14.26 -23.89 -0.24
CA ALA A 147 15.53 -24.38 0.30
C ALA A 147 16.71 -23.97 -0.60
N GLY A 148 17.73 -23.36 0.00
CA GLY A 148 18.93 -22.89 -0.71
C GLY A 148 18.79 -21.55 -1.44
N ASP A 149 17.63 -20.89 -1.34
CA ASP A 149 17.32 -19.66 -2.09
C ASP A 149 17.63 -18.36 -1.30
N ASN A 150 18.53 -18.42 -0.31
CA ASN A 150 18.90 -17.26 0.51
C ASN A 150 19.42 -16.09 -0.34
N GLY A 151 20.12 -16.38 -1.45
CA GLY A 151 20.65 -15.38 -2.37
C GLY A 151 19.57 -14.53 -3.05
N PHE A 152 18.34 -15.04 -3.16
CA PHE A 152 17.23 -14.30 -3.77
C PHE A 152 16.79 -13.09 -2.92
N GLY A 153 17.08 -13.09 -1.61
CA GLY A 153 16.93 -11.89 -0.78
C GLY A 153 17.72 -10.69 -1.31
N ASP A 154 18.89 -10.91 -1.91
CA ASP A 154 19.68 -9.83 -2.53
C ASP A 154 19.04 -9.33 -3.84
N ALA A 155 18.37 -10.20 -4.59
CA ALA A 155 17.60 -9.83 -5.78
C ALA A 155 16.39 -8.96 -5.44
N ILE A 156 15.66 -9.28 -4.36
CA ILE A 156 14.55 -8.45 -3.84
C ILE A 156 15.08 -7.09 -3.38
N ALA A 157 16.22 -7.06 -2.69
CA ALA A 157 16.85 -5.82 -2.24
C ALA A 157 17.28 -4.94 -3.43
N GLU A 158 17.83 -5.54 -4.49
CA GLU A 158 18.23 -4.85 -5.72
C GLU A 158 17.01 -4.30 -6.47
N TYR A 159 15.95 -5.10 -6.59
CA TYR A 159 14.70 -4.66 -7.20
C TYR A 159 14.14 -3.41 -6.51
N ARG A 160 14.07 -3.42 -5.17
CA ARG A 160 13.67 -2.25 -4.38
C ARG A 160 14.58 -1.04 -4.61
N ARG A 161 15.91 -1.25 -4.63
CA ARG A 161 16.88 -0.16 -4.87
C ARG A 161 16.67 0.50 -6.23
N ASN A 162 16.39 -0.29 -7.27
CA ASN A 162 16.16 0.24 -8.61
C ASN A 162 14.90 1.10 -8.69
N ILE A 163 13.82 0.71 -7.99
CA ILE A 163 12.61 1.56 -7.88
C ILE A 163 12.94 2.87 -7.16
N ILE A 164 13.59 2.79 -5.99
CA ILE A 164 13.96 3.99 -5.23
C ILE A 164 14.81 4.94 -6.06
N LYS A 165 15.83 4.43 -6.76
CA LYS A 165 16.68 5.23 -7.64
C LYS A 165 15.88 5.91 -8.76
N SER A 166 14.90 5.21 -9.33
CA SER A 166 14.00 5.81 -10.32
C SER A 166 13.17 6.94 -9.73
N TYR A 167 12.71 6.80 -8.48
CA TYR A 167 11.91 7.81 -7.80
C TYR A 167 12.73 8.99 -7.30
N GLU A 168 14.00 8.77 -6.93
CA GLU A 168 14.97 9.84 -6.64
C GLU A 168 15.19 10.71 -7.88
N ALA A 169 15.36 10.10 -9.05
CA ALA A 169 15.47 10.84 -10.31
C ALA A 169 14.19 11.64 -10.64
N LEU A 170 13.01 11.09 -10.33
CA LEU A 170 11.75 11.81 -10.46
C LEU A 170 11.67 13.01 -9.50
N ALA A 171 11.98 12.78 -8.22
CA ALA A 171 12.01 13.82 -7.20
C ALA A 171 12.95 14.98 -7.59
N ASP A 172 14.15 14.67 -8.08
CA ASP A 172 15.12 15.65 -8.59
C ASP A 172 14.56 16.43 -9.79
N SER A 173 13.99 15.72 -10.78
CA SER A 173 13.41 16.33 -11.98
C SER A 173 12.21 17.26 -11.69
N GLN A 174 11.48 16.98 -10.61
CA GLN A 174 10.33 17.77 -10.14
C GLN A 174 10.75 18.85 -9.13
N GLY A 175 12.01 18.92 -8.72
CA GLY A 175 12.47 19.86 -7.70
C GLY A 175 11.88 19.63 -6.31
N LEU A 176 11.63 18.36 -5.94
CA LEU A 176 11.11 17.98 -4.62
C LEU A 176 12.18 18.16 -3.54
N GLY A 177 12.33 19.41 -3.06
CA GLY A 177 13.19 19.79 -1.95
C GLY A 177 12.41 20.30 -0.74
N ASP A 178 11.63 21.38 -0.91
CA ASP A 178 10.62 21.83 0.07
C ASP A 178 9.25 21.28 -0.36
N PRO A 179 8.70 20.25 0.34
CA PRO A 179 7.45 19.61 -0.07
C PRO A 179 6.27 20.57 -0.17
N ALA A 180 6.23 21.63 0.64
CA ALA A 180 5.16 22.63 0.58
C ALA A 180 5.24 23.48 -0.67
N ALA A 181 6.44 23.98 -1.01
CA ALA A 181 6.65 24.77 -2.22
C ALA A 181 6.44 23.91 -3.48
N TRP A 182 6.94 22.68 -3.46
CA TRP A 182 6.73 21.70 -4.52
C TRP A 182 5.25 21.40 -4.74
N PHE A 183 4.51 21.09 -3.67
CA PHE A 183 3.08 20.79 -3.79
C PHE A 183 2.29 22.00 -4.29
N ALA A 184 2.58 23.21 -3.80
CA ALA A 184 1.94 24.42 -4.27
C ALA A 184 2.24 24.71 -5.75
N GLY A 185 3.48 24.49 -6.21
CA GLY A 185 3.91 24.71 -7.58
C GLY A 185 3.34 23.70 -8.59
N HIS A 186 3.16 22.45 -8.16
CA HIS A 186 2.71 21.35 -9.03
C HIS A 186 1.28 20.88 -8.77
N ARG A 187 0.51 21.61 -7.96
CA ARG A 187 -0.81 21.16 -7.47
C ARG A 187 -1.75 20.67 -8.57
N ASN A 188 -1.82 21.42 -9.68
CA ASN A 188 -2.70 21.09 -10.81
C ASN A 188 -2.29 19.80 -11.53
N GLU A 189 -1.01 19.42 -11.46
CA GLU A 189 -0.48 18.19 -12.05
C GLU A 189 -0.57 17.02 -11.06
N ILE A 190 -0.49 17.31 -9.76
CA ILE A 190 -0.58 16.34 -8.67
C ILE A 190 -2.03 15.87 -8.47
N GLU A 191 -3.00 16.78 -8.49
CA GLU A 191 -4.40 16.49 -8.17
C GLU A 191 -5.20 15.94 -9.38
N VAL A 192 -4.52 15.44 -10.43
CA VAL A 192 -5.16 14.79 -11.59
C VAL A 192 -5.56 13.35 -11.28
N PRO A 193 -6.58 12.79 -11.96
CA PRO A 193 -6.91 11.36 -11.84
C PRO A 193 -5.78 10.48 -12.37
N ARG A 194 -5.57 9.32 -11.71
CA ARG A 194 -4.58 8.24 -11.99
C ARG A 194 -3.24 8.40 -11.29
N LEU A 195 -2.49 7.28 -11.25
CA LEU A 195 -1.10 7.25 -10.82
C LEU A 195 -0.29 8.27 -11.61
N ASN A 196 0.36 9.17 -10.89
CA ASN A 196 1.22 10.19 -11.48
C ASN A 196 2.64 10.12 -10.91
N PRO A 197 3.65 10.60 -11.65
CA PRO A 197 5.05 10.59 -11.18
C PRO A 197 5.29 11.39 -9.89
N PHE A 198 4.39 12.29 -9.51
CA PHE A 198 4.50 13.07 -8.28
C PHE A 198 4.18 12.23 -7.04
N ALA A 199 3.21 11.31 -7.12
CA ALA A 199 2.94 10.34 -6.07
C ALA A 199 4.15 9.43 -5.81
N GLN A 200 4.81 8.99 -6.89
CA GLN A 200 6.04 8.19 -6.83
C GLN A 200 7.17 8.95 -6.13
N ALA A 201 7.40 10.22 -6.49
CA ALA A 201 8.39 11.05 -5.82
C ALA A 201 8.05 11.27 -4.32
N MET A 202 6.79 11.60 -4.00
CA MET A 202 6.36 11.78 -2.61
C MET A 202 6.48 10.49 -1.77
N SER A 203 6.34 9.31 -2.40
CA SER A 203 6.46 8.03 -1.69
C SER A 203 7.79 7.89 -0.95
N LEU A 204 8.89 8.51 -1.43
CA LEU A 204 10.18 8.50 -0.76
C LEU A 204 10.17 9.31 0.55
N THR A 205 9.48 10.45 0.56
CA THR A 205 9.28 11.25 1.79
C THR A 205 8.45 10.46 2.80
N ILE A 206 7.39 9.78 2.36
CA ILE A 206 6.55 8.95 3.23
C ILE A 206 7.31 7.71 3.73
N LEU A 207 8.10 7.07 2.87
CA LEU A 207 8.94 5.93 3.23
C LEU A 207 9.93 6.32 4.34
N ALA A 208 10.55 7.50 4.25
CA ALA A 208 11.41 8.01 5.31
C ALA A 208 10.66 8.19 6.64
N GLU A 209 9.39 8.63 6.60
CA GLU A 209 8.54 8.73 7.79
C GLU A 209 8.19 7.35 8.36
N TYR A 210 7.90 6.35 7.52
CA TYR A 210 7.69 4.97 7.96
C TYR A 210 8.92 4.36 8.60
N GLU A 211 10.12 4.71 8.13
CA GLU A 211 11.38 4.22 8.71
C GLU A 211 11.73 4.96 10.01
N ARG A 212 11.42 6.26 10.09
CA ARG A 212 11.66 7.09 11.28
C ARG A 212 10.70 6.76 12.43
N VAL A 213 9.43 6.51 12.12
CA VAL A 213 8.39 6.17 13.10
C VAL A 213 7.64 4.93 12.62
N PRO A 214 8.13 3.71 12.88
CA PRO A 214 7.55 2.48 12.33
C PRO A 214 6.07 2.26 12.63
N GLN A 215 5.59 2.67 13.82
CA GLN A 215 4.19 2.56 14.23
C GLN A 215 3.27 3.50 13.42
N SER A 216 3.82 4.51 12.74
CA SER A 216 3.03 5.43 11.92
C SER A 216 2.30 4.72 10.78
N VAL A 217 2.82 3.59 10.31
CA VAL A 217 2.22 2.75 9.26
C VAL A 217 0.80 2.28 9.63
N GLU A 218 0.51 2.11 10.92
CA GLU A 218 -0.82 1.71 11.40
C GLU A 218 -1.91 2.71 10.98
N ALA A 219 -1.55 3.99 10.82
CA ALA A 219 -2.49 5.02 10.40
C ALA A 219 -3.01 4.79 8.97
N VAL A 220 -2.31 4.02 8.12
CA VAL A 220 -2.83 3.63 6.80
C VAL A 220 -4.15 2.84 6.96
N GLY A 221 -4.26 2.01 8.00
CA GLY A 221 -5.51 1.30 8.35
C GLY A 221 -6.69 2.22 8.65
N ALA A 222 -6.43 3.48 9.01
CA ALA A 222 -7.46 4.49 9.27
C ALA A 222 -7.83 5.31 8.03
N LEU A 223 -7.15 5.12 6.89
CA LEU A 223 -7.37 5.90 5.67
C LEU A 223 -8.71 5.55 4.98
N ASN A 224 -9.28 6.49 4.24
CA ASN A 224 -10.49 6.34 3.41
C ASN A 224 -11.74 5.73 4.09
N ARG A 225 -11.88 5.85 5.42
CA ARG A 225 -13.06 5.39 6.17
C ARG A 225 -14.27 6.34 6.08
N TRP A 226 -14.21 7.41 5.29
CA TRP A 226 -15.26 8.44 5.21
C TRP A 226 -15.92 8.52 3.82
N PRO A 227 -17.16 9.06 3.73
CA PRO A 227 -17.79 9.35 2.44
C PRO A 227 -16.96 10.29 1.58
N GLY A 228 -16.94 10.07 0.27
CA GLY A 228 -16.14 10.86 -0.67
C GLY A 228 -14.67 10.43 -0.75
N ARG A 229 -14.13 9.75 0.26
CA ARG A 229 -12.79 9.11 0.24
C ARG A 229 -11.68 10.05 -0.23
N SER A 230 -10.99 9.74 -1.32
CA SER A 230 -9.96 10.59 -1.96
C SER A 230 -10.54 11.74 -2.78
N GLY A 231 -11.84 11.75 -3.04
CA GLY A 231 -12.58 12.76 -3.78
C GLY A 231 -12.82 14.09 -3.05
N ILE A 232 -12.16 14.32 -1.92
CA ILE A 232 -12.31 15.53 -1.11
C ILE A 232 -11.02 16.37 -1.08
N PRO A 233 -11.09 17.68 -0.84
CA PRO A 233 -9.91 18.54 -0.76
C PRO A 233 -8.90 18.06 0.29
N VAL A 234 -7.61 18.23 0.01
CA VAL A 234 -6.50 17.74 0.86
C VAL A 234 -6.58 18.15 2.32
N ALA A 235 -6.99 19.39 2.62
CA ALA A 235 -7.19 19.84 4.00
C ALA A 235 -8.28 19.03 4.74
N GLN A 236 -9.37 18.71 4.02
CA GLN A 236 -10.46 17.89 4.53
C GLN A 236 -10.03 16.41 4.60
N TYR A 237 -9.25 15.92 3.64
CA TYR A 237 -8.69 14.57 3.61
C TYR A 237 -7.84 14.28 4.86
N LEU A 238 -6.88 15.16 5.16
CA LEU A 238 -6.03 15.05 6.36
C LEU A 238 -6.84 15.17 7.65
N HIS A 239 -7.86 16.04 7.68
CA HIS A 239 -8.76 16.18 8.82
C HIS A 239 -9.58 14.91 9.09
N ARG A 240 -10.20 14.34 8.05
CA ARG A 240 -10.97 13.09 8.14
C ARG A 240 -10.09 11.93 8.55
N TRP A 241 -8.88 11.86 8.01
CA TRP A 241 -7.92 10.83 8.40
C TRP A 241 -7.52 10.93 9.88
N LYS A 242 -7.22 12.14 10.37
CA LYS A 242 -6.96 12.37 11.80
C LYS A 242 -8.13 11.92 12.67
N GLY A 243 -9.36 12.25 12.28
CA GLY A 243 -10.57 11.81 13.00
C GLY A 243 -10.69 10.28 13.03
N SER A 244 -10.49 9.63 11.89
CA SER A 244 -10.48 8.17 11.77
C SER A 244 -9.40 7.51 12.63
N CYS A 245 -8.21 8.10 12.74
CA CYS A 245 -7.17 7.62 13.66
C CYS A 245 -7.65 7.66 15.12
N ALA A 246 -8.32 8.74 15.54
CA ALA A 246 -8.85 8.87 16.89
C ALA A 246 -9.93 7.81 17.20
N GLU A 247 -10.84 7.54 16.25
CA GLU A 247 -11.86 6.50 16.38
C GLU A 247 -11.26 5.10 16.56
N LEU A 248 -10.19 4.79 15.82
CA LEU A 248 -9.50 3.50 15.88
C LEU A 248 -8.43 3.43 16.97
N HIS A 249 -8.23 4.49 17.76
CA HIS A 249 -7.17 4.60 18.76
C HIS A 249 -5.76 4.38 18.18
N VAL A 250 -5.55 4.80 16.93
CA VAL A 250 -4.26 4.75 16.22
C VAL A 250 -3.58 6.13 16.31
N SER A 251 -2.25 6.14 16.32
CA SER A 251 -1.47 7.38 16.32
C SER A 251 -1.80 8.25 15.09
N PRO A 252 -2.19 9.53 15.25
CA PRO A 252 -2.48 10.44 14.14
C PRO A 252 -1.21 11.04 13.51
N TYR A 253 -0.05 10.40 13.71
CA TYR A 253 1.25 10.95 13.33
C TYR A 253 1.34 11.29 11.83
N LEU A 254 0.99 10.36 10.93
CA LEU A 254 1.10 10.59 9.49
C LEU A 254 0.24 11.76 8.98
N PRO A 255 -1.09 11.84 9.27
CA PRO A 255 -1.89 12.96 8.77
C PRO A 255 -1.42 14.30 9.31
N LEU A 256 -0.91 14.35 10.55
CA LEU A 256 -0.32 15.58 11.11
C LEU A 256 0.98 15.94 10.41
N ARG A 257 1.88 14.96 10.24
CA ARG A 257 3.18 15.16 9.61
C ARG A 257 3.06 15.60 8.15
N LEU A 258 2.13 15.02 7.39
CA LEU A 258 1.86 15.46 6.02
C LEU A 258 1.26 16.86 5.97
N GLY A 259 0.39 17.21 6.93
CA GLY A 259 -0.11 18.58 7.08
C GLY A 259 1.02 19.59 7.30
N GLU A 260 1.99 19.26 8.15
CA GLU A 260 3.19 20.08 8.37
C GLU A 260 4.06 20.19 7.11
N LEU A 261 4.40 19.05 6.48
CA LEU A 261 5.27 18.98 5.31
C LEU A 261 4.70 19.77 4.13
N LEU A 262 3.38 19.68 3.91
CA LEU A 262 2.70 20.37 2.82
C LEU A 262 2.23 21.79 3.20
N ARG A 263 2.42 22.21 4.47
CA ARG A 263 1.87 23.45 5.05
C ARG A 263 0.35 23.58 4.87
N ILE A 264 -0.37 22.48 5.05
CA ILE A 264 -1.82 22.39 4.94
C ILE A 264 -2.42 22.29 6.34
N SER A 265 -3.21 23.29 6.72
CA SER A 265 -3.97 23.22 7.97
C SER A 265 -5.22 22.33 7.79
N PRO A 266 -5.44 21.31 8.64
CA PRO A 266 -6.65 20.50 8.58
C PRO A 266 -7.88 21.37 8.85
N SER A 267 -8.75 21.57 7.85
CA SER A 267 -9.96 22.40 7.97
C SER A 267 -11.21 21.53 8.04
N ALA A 268 -12.16 21.91 8.89
CA ALA A 268 -13.37 21.13 9.18
C ALA A 268 -14.56 21.35 8.21
N ARG A 269 -14.36 21.90 7.01
CA ARG A 269 -15.46 22.16 6.06
C ARG A 269 -15.48 21.09 4.98
#